data_AF-A0A0U1DFL4-F1
#
_entry.id   AF-A0A0U1DFL4-F1
#
_cell.length_a   1.000
_cell.length_b   1.000
_cell.length_c   1.000
_cell.angle_alpha   90.00
_cell.angle_beta   90.00
_cell.angle_gamma   90.00
#
_symmetry.space_group_name_H-M   'P 1'
#
loop_
_entity.id
_entity.type
_entity.pdbx_description
1 polymer ?
#
loop_
_entity_poly.entity_id
_entity_poly.type
_entity_poly.pdbx_seq_one_letter_code
_entity_poly.pdbx_strand_id
1 'polypeptide(L)'
;MTLGRSDIESVRRATEAIARGIGVVGLLNVQYALKDDVLYVLEANPRASRTVPFVSKATAVPLAKACARVMLGATIAELRGEGLLNKEGDGATIARNAPVAVKEAVLPFHRFRRADGAQVDSLLGPEMKSTGEVMGIDHDFGTAFAKSQTAAYGSLPAEGTVFVSVANRDKRSLVFPVKRLADLGFRVLATEGTAEMLRRNGIPCDEVRKHSEQPSGNGDRPSAVDVIKAGEVDMVINTPYGNSGPRVDGYEIRSAAVSMNIPCVTTVQGASAAVQGIEARIRGDIGVMSLQELHSELESH
;
A
#
# COMPACT_ATOMS: atom_id res chain seq x y z
N MET A 1 0.25 -12.04 5.38
CA MET A 1 1.21 -11.32 6.25
C MET A 1 2.61 -11.86 5.98
N THR A 2 3.62 -11.00 5.84
CA THR A 2 4.99 -11.39 5.47
C THR A 2 5.95 -11.45 6.66
N LEU A 3 5.58 -10.91 7.83
CA LEU A 3 6.38 -10.99 9.05
C LEU A 3 6.24 -12.36 9.70
N GLY A 4 7.37 -12.93 10.13
CA GLY A 4 7.40 -14.20 10.84
C GLY A 4 6.93 -14.06 12.28
N ARG A 5 6.60 -15.21 12.91
CA ARG A 5 6.24 -15.23 14.34
C ARG A 5 7.37 -14.70 15.23
N SER A 6 8.61 -15.04 14.92
CA SER A 6 9.81 -14.56 15.63
C SER A 6 9.94 -13.05 15.61
N ASP A 7 9.60 -12.42 14.49
CA ASP A 7 9.68 -10.98 14.31
C ASP A 7 8.61 -10.29 15.13
N ILE A 8 7.38 -10.81 15.10
CA ILE A 8 6.27 -10.32 15.92
C ILE A 8 6.61 -10.44 17.40
N GLU A 9 7.15 -11.57 17.86
CA GLU A 9 7.59 -11.73 19.25
C GLU A 9 8.69 -10.74 19.63
N SER A 10 9.60 -10.42 18.71
CA SER A 10 10.64 -9.42 18.95
C SER A 10 10.07 -8.01 19.06
N VAL A 11 9.09 -7.66 18.22
CA VAL A 11 8.33 -6.41 18.32
C VAL A 11 7.57 -6.32 19.64
N ARG A 12 6.95 -7.40 20.11
CA ARG A 12 6.22 -7.45 21.38
C ARG A 12 7.15 -7.18 22.56
N ARG A 13 8.27 -7.91 22.66
CA ARG A 13 9.27 -7.72 23.72
C ARG A 13 9.82 -6.30 23.74
N ALA A 14 10.17 -5.74 22.57
CA ALA A 14 10.66 -4.38 22.47
C ALA A 14 9.60 -3.35 22.90
N THR A 15 8.35 -3.53 22.46
CA THR A 15 7.25 -2.61 22.79
C THR A 15 6.97 -2.61 24.30
N GLU A 16 6.95 -3.77 24.94
CA GLU A 16 6.77 -3.88 26.38
C GLU A 16 7.91 -3.21 27.16
N ALA A 17 9.16 -3.47 26.78
CA ALA A 17 10.32 -2.85 27.40
C ALA A 17 10.29 -1.32 27.29
N ILE A 18 9.93 -0.79 26.12
CA ILE A 18 9.76 0.65 25.88
C ILE A 18 8.62 1.21 26.74
N ALA A 19 7.45 0.55 26.76
CA ALA A 19 6.31 1.00 27.55
C ALA A 19 6.64 1.10 29.04
N ARG A 20 7.34 0.08 29.58
CA ARG A 20 7.80 0.07 30.98
C ARG A 20 8.86 1.13 31.25
N GLY A 21 9.84 1.28 30.36
CA GLY A 21 10.93 2.26 30.51
C GLY A 21 10.45 3.70 30.47
N ILE A 22 9.42 4.01 29.66
CA ILE A 22 8.80 5.34 29.59
C ILE A 22 7.79 5.57 30.73
N GLY A 23 7.24 4.50 31.32
CA GLY A 23 6.17 4.60 32.31
C GLY A 23 4.80 4.91 31.69
N VAL A 24 4.49 4.30 30.54
CA VAL A 24 3.25 4.55 29.82
C VAL A 24 2.03 4.12 30.63
N VAL A 25 1.08 5.04 30.80
CA VAL A 25 -0.29 4.76 31.26
C VAL A 25 -1.26 5.20 30.16
N GLY A 26 -1.82 4.22 29.43
CA GLY A 26 -2.69 4.46 28.28
C GLY A 26 -2.11 3.90 26.98
N LEU A 27 -2.19 4.67 25.89
CA LEU A 27 -1.76 4.24 24.55
C LEU A 27 -0.30 4.58 24.26
N LEU A 28 0.36 3.66 23.56
CA LEU A 28 1.68 3.82 22.99
C LEU A 28 1.65 3.37 21.52
N ASN A 29 2.27 4.16 20.65
CA ASN A 29 2.56 3.74 19.28
C ASN A 29 4.07 3.71 19.08
N VAL A 30 4.62 2.54 18.72
CA VAL A 30 6.03 2.38 18.37
C VAL A 30 6.14 2.03 16.89
N GLN A 31 7.07 2.67 16.20
CA GLN A 31 7.37 2.40 14.79
C GLN A 31 8.69 1.67 14.69
N TYR A 32 8.70 0.62 13.87
CA TYR A 32 9.86 -0.25 13.69
C TYR A 32 10.23 -0.35 12.21
N ALA A 33 11.50 -0.64 11.94
CA ALA A 33 11.97 -1.14 10.66
C ALA A 33 12.61 -2.52 10.86
N LEU A 34 12.25 -3.49 10.02
CA LEU A 34 12.90 -4.81 10.00
C LEU A 34 13.72 -4.91 8.71
N LYS A 35 15.02 -5.12 8.83
CA LYS A 35 15.93 -5.26 7.69
C LYS A 35 16.99 -6.31 8.00
N ASP A 36 17.17 -7.26 7.09
CA ASP A 36 18.16 -8.34 7.20
C ASP A 36 18.05 -9.04 8.58
N ASP A 37 16.82 -9.37 8.97
CA ASP A 37 16.43 -9.97 10.27
C ASP A 37 16.79 -9.15 11.53
N VAL A 38 17.16 -7.88 11.36
CA VAL A 38 17.43 -6.94 12.46
C VAL A 38 16.26 -5.98 12.63
N LEU A 39 15.71 -5.96 13.85
CA LEU A 39 14.64 -5.06 14.26
C LEU A 39 15.20 -3.74 14.80
N TYR A 40 14.89 -2.64 14.13
CA TYR A 40 15.26 -1.29 14.52
C TYR A 40 14.05 -0.53 15.05
N VAL A 41 14.21 0.19 16.16
CA VAL A 41 13.22 1.14 16.66
C VAL A 41 13.41 2.47 15.93
N LEU A 42 12.35 3.00 15.33
CA LEU A 42 12.37 4.32 14.68
C LEU A 42 11.98 5.41 15.68
N GLU A 43 10.81 5.28 16.29
CA GLU A 43 10.29 6.21 17.30
C GLU A 43 9.23 5.57 18.20
N ALA A 44 9.02 6.16 19.37
CA ALA A 44 7.98 5.80 20.31
C ALA A 44 7.15 7.04 20.67
N ASN A 45 5.83 6.96 20.46
CA ASN A 45 4.87 8.01 20.70
C ASN A 45 3.94 7.57 21.85
N PRO A 46 4.17 8.02 23.11
CA PRO A 46 3.36 7.65 24.28
C PRO A 46 2.03 8.42 24.30
N ARG A 47 1.25 8.25 23.23
CA ARG A 47 -0.06 8.87 23.00
C ARG A 47 -0.83 8.05 21.97
N ALA A 48 -2.12 8.36 21.81
CA ALA A 48 -2.89 7.84 20.70
C ALA A 48 -2.27 8.26 19.34
N SER A 49 -2.18 7.30 18.43
CA SER A 49 -1.79 7.52 17.03
C SER A 49 -3.02 7.56 16.12
N ARG A 50 -2.82 8.09 14.91
CA ARG A 50 -3.83 8.07 13.84
C ARG A 50 -4.29 6.67 13.43
N THR A 51 -3.59 5.60 13.83
CA THR A 51 -3.96 4.22 13.51
C THR A 51 -4.93 3.59 14.51
N VAL A 52 -5.17 4.21 15.68
CA VAL A 52 -6.05 3.66 16.72
C VAL A 52 -7.47 3.39 16.22
N PRO A 53 -8.13 4.29 15.46
CA PRO A 53 -9.46 4.01 14.93
C PRO A 53 -9.48 2.81 13.97
N PHE A 54 -8.51 2.73 13.05
CA PHE A 54 -8.36 1.61 12.12
C PHE A 54 -8.19 0.27 12.87
N VAL A 55 -7.27 0.20 13.83
CA VAL A 55 -7.05 -1.02 14.62
C VAL A 55 -8.30 -1.39 15.40
N SER A 56 -9.01 -0.41 15.97
CA SER A 56 -10.23 -0.67 16.74
C SER A 56 -11.35 -1.27 15.86
N LYS A 57 -11.45 -0.82 14.60
CA LYS A 57 -12.43 -1.38 13.65
C LYS A 57 -12.02 -2.75 13.13
N ALA A 58 -10.73 -2.97 12.88
CA ALA A 58 -10.22 -4.26 12.42
C ALA A 58 -10.32 -5.37 13.48
N THR A 59 -10.18 -5.02 14.76
CA THR A 59 -10.10 -5.99 15.87
C THR A 59 -11.39 -6.10 16.68
N ALA A 60 -12.40 -5.28 16.40
CA ALA A 60 -13.59 -5.09 17.24
C ALA A 60 -13.30 -4.57 18.67
N VAL A 61 -12.05 -4.22 19.00
CA VAL A 61 -11.68 -3.71 20.33
C VAL A 61 -11.72 -2.18 20.36
N PRO A 62 -12.55 -1.54 21.20
CA PRO A 62 -12.63 -0.08 21.28
C PRO A 62 -11.44 0.53 22.07
N LEU A 63 -10.23 0.48 21.48
CA LEU A 63 -8.96 0.83 22.15
C LEU A 63 -8.96 2.22 22.77
N ALA A 64 -9.54 3.23 22.11
CA ALA A 64 -9.61 4.59 22.66
C ALA A 64 -10.46 4.66 23.93
N LYS A 65 -11.60 3.94 23.96
CA LYS A 65 -12.50 3.87 25.12
C LYS A 65 -11.84 3.10 26.27
N ALA A 66 -11.21 1.97 25.97
CA ALA A 66 -10.46 1.19 26.96
C ALA A 66 -9.32 2.02 27.56
N CYS A 67 -8.52 2.68 26.72
CA CYS A 67 -7.42 3.55 27.16
C CYS A 67 -7.91 4.70 28.05
N ALA A 68 -9.00 5.37 27.69
CA ALA A 68 -9.56 6.45 28.50
C ALA A 68 -9.89 5.98 29.93
N ARG A 69 -10.45 4.77 30.06
CA ARG A 69 -10.74 4.18 31.37
C ARG A 69 -9.48 3.79 32.13
N VAL A 70 -8.47 3.26 31.46
CA VAL A 70 -7.16 2.98 32.08
C VAL A 70 -6.54 4.27 32.65
N MET A 71 -6.59 5.37 31.90
CA MET A 71 -6.09 6.67 32.37
C MET A 71 -6.89 7.22 33.57
N LEU A 72 -8.15 6.80 33.74
CA LEU A 72 -9.00 7.14 34.90
C LEU A 72 -8.87 6.13 36.06
N GLY A 73 -7.99 5.14 35.96
CA GLY A 73 -7.68 4.19 37.03
C GLY A 73 -8.28 2.80 36.87
N ALA A 74 -9.04 2.51 35.81
CA ALA A 74 -9.51 1.15 35.55
C ALA A 74 -8.34 0.23 35.18
N THR A 75 -8.37 -1.00 35.68
CA THR A 75 -7.38 -2.03 35.37
C THR A 75 -7.74 -2.79 34.10
N ILE A 76 -6.75 -3.37 33.42
CA ILE A 76 -7.00 -4.26 32.27
C ILE A 76 -7.89 -5.44 32.67
N ALA A 77 -7.74 -5.96 33.90
CA ALA A 77 -8.55 -7.07 34.41
C ALA A 77 -10.05 -6.72 34.50
N GLU A 78 -10.38 -5.53 35.03
CA GLU A 78 -11.77 -5.03 35.05
C GLU A 78 -12.33 -4.86 33.63
N LEU A 79 -11.55 -4.24 32.73
CA LEU A 79 -11.98 -4.03 31.34
C LEU A 79 -12.21 -5.36 30.59
N ARG A 80 -11.46 -6.41 30.91
CA ARG A 80 -11.69 -7.77 30.40
C ARG A 80 -12.93 -8.42 31.00
N GLY A 81 -13.13 -8.27 32.31
CA GLY A 81 -14.32 -8.79 32.99
C GLY A 81 -15.63 -8.19 32.46
N GLU A 82 -15.57 -6.93 32.02
CA GLU A 82 -16.70 -6.23 31.40
C GLU A 82 -16.84 -6.48 29.88
N GLY A 83 -15.93 -7.25 29.27
CA GLY A 83 -15.94 -7.53 27.84
C GLY A 83 -15.51 -6.36 26.95
N LEU A 84 -14.92 -5.29 27.51
CA LEU A 84 -14.39 -4.17 26.71
C LEU A 84 -13.06 -4.51 26.03
N LEU A 85 -12.29 -5.43 26.62
CA LEU A 85 -11.07 -6.01 26.07
C LEU A 85 -11.22 -7.52 25.95
N ASN A 86 -10.48 -8.12 25.01
CA ASN A 86 -10.42 -9.57 24.86
C ASN A 86 -10.03 -10.25 26.19
N LYS A 87 -10.75 -11.33 26.54
CA LYS A 87 -10.57 -12.07 27.80
C LYS A 87 -9.11 -12.47 28.06
N GLU A 88 -8.40 -12.82 26.99
CA GLU A 88 -7.00 -13.25 27.03
C GLU A 88 -6.18 -12.61 25.92
N GLY A 89 -4.85 -12.69 26.07
CA GLY A 89 -3.89 -12.16 25.10
C GLY A 89 -3.82 -10.63 25.05
N ASP A 90 -3.06 -10.13 24.09
CA ASP A 90 -2.79 -8.70 23.86
C ASP A 90 -3.33 -8.20 22.51
N GLY A 91 -4.16 -9.02 21.85
CA GLY A 91 -4.71 -8.73 20.52
C GLY A 91 -3.71 -8.90 19.37
N ALA A 92 -2.47 -9.32 19.63
CA ALA A 92 -1.48 -9.58 18.57
C ALA A 92 -1.67 -10.97 17.91
N THR A 93 -2.25 -11.92 18.65
CA THR A 93 -2.59 -13.25 18.12
C THR A 93 -3.92 -13.18 17.41
N ILE A 94 -3.89 -13.40 16.10
CA ILE A 94 -5.06 -13.36 15.23
C ILE A 94 -5.53 -14.79 14.97
N ALA A 95 -6.85 -15.04 15.04
CA ALA A 95 -7.44 -16.33 14.69
C ALA A 95 -7.13 -16.69 13.23
N ARG A 96 -7.02 -17.98 12.90
CA ARG A 96 -6.63 -18.43 11.55
C ARG A 96 -7.53 -17.90 10.44
N ASN A 97 -8.81 -17.68 10.74
CA ASN A 97 -9.82 -17.23 9.79
C ASN A 97 -10.16 -15.75 9.94
N ALA A 98 -9.41 -15.01 10.77
CA ALA A 98 -9.70 -13.61 10.96
C ALA A 98 -9.49 -12.84 9.64
N PRO A 99 -10.33 -11.83 9.38
CA PRO A 99 -10.24 -11.03 8.18
C PRO A 99 -8.92 -10.24 8.13
N VAL A 100 -8.49 -9.95 6.91
CA VAL A 100 -7.42 -9.02 6.60
C VAL A 100 -8.01 -7.62 6.45
N ALA A 101 -7.55 -6.70 7.29
CA ALA A 101 -7.83 -5.27 7.18
C ALA A 101 -6.67 -4.56 6.46
N VAL A 102 -6.96 -3.88 5.36
CA VAL A 102 -6.02 -3.04 4.61
C VAL A 102 -6.42 -1.59 4.78
N LYS A 103 -5.45 -0.75 5.15
CA LYS A 103 -5.59 0.69 5.21
C LYS A 103 -4.87 1.33 4.03
N GLU A 104 -5.57 2.13 3.25
CA GLU A 104 -4.96 2.90 2.15
C GLU A 104 -5.11 4.40 2.42
N ALA A 105 -4.07 5.16 2.09
CA ALA A 105 -4.06 6.61 2.21
C ALA A 105 -4.83 7.26 1.05
N VAL A 106 -5.32 8.47 1.27
CA VAL A 106 -5.86 9.33 0.20
C VAL A 106 -4.93 10.53 0.04
N LEU A 107 -4.41 10.70 -1.18
CA LEU A 107 -3.38 11.68 -1.51
C LEU A 107 -3.96 12.82 -2.35
N PRO A 108 -3.69 14.09 -2.02
CA PRO A 108 -4.31 15.24 -2.66
C PRO A 108 -3.57 15.69 -3.93
N PHE A 109 -2.80 14.83 -4.59
CA PHE A 109 -1.93 15.24 -5.70
C PHE A 109 -2.68 15.86 -6.89
N HIS A 110 -3.95 15.52 -7.08
CA HIS A 110 -4.81 16.14 -8.10
C HIS A 110 -5.26 17.57 -7.77
N ARG A 111 -5.14 18.00 -6.50
CA ARG A 111 -5.63 19.30 -6.02
C ARG A 111 -4.59 20.40 -6.06
N PHE A 112 -3.31 20.05 -6.01
CA PHE A 112 -2.23 21.01 -5.83
C PHE A 112 -1.36 21.10 -7.08
N ARG A 113 -1.11 22.34 -7.49
CA ARG A 113 -0.15 22.69 -8.54
C ARG A 113 0.96 23.54 -7.93
N ARG A 114 2.15 23.50 -8.55
CA ARG A 114 3.27 24.39 -8.24
C ARG A 114 2.96 25.81 -8.73
N ALA A 115 3.77 26.78 -8.29
CA ALA A 115 3.57 28.19 -8.63
C ALA A 115 3.66 28.48 -10.14
N ASP A 116 4.42 27.66 -10.88
CA ASP A 116 4.55 27.70 -12.33
C ASP A 116 3.39 27.00 -13.08
N GLY A 117 2.38 26.50 -12.36
CA GLY A 117 1.23 25.79 -12.90
C GLY A 117 1.47 24.30 -13.18
N ALA A 118 2.68 23.79 -12.97
CA ALA A 118 3.01 22.37 -13.10
C ALA A 118 2.39 21.53 -11.97
N GLN A 119 2.23 20.23 -12.20
CA GLN A 119 1.68 19.33 -11.18
C GLN A 119 2.65 19.15 -10.00
N VAL A 120 2.14 18.77 -8.84
CA VAL A 120 3.01 18.32 -7.75
C VAL A 120 3.40 16.87 -7.98
N ASP A 121 4.67 16.53 -7.77
CA ASP A 121 5.14 15.15 -7.91
C ASP A 121 4.40 14.23 -6.95
N SER A 122 3.79 13.16 -7.49
CA SER A 122 3.06 12.16 -6.71
C SER A 122 3.97 11.13 -6.02
N LEU A 123 5.25 11.46 -5.88
CA LEU A 123 6.22 10.62 -5.21
C LEU A 123 6.06 10.65 -3.68
N LEU A 124 6.01 9.45 -3.10
CA LEU A 124 6.03 9.21 -1.66
C LEU A 124 7.44 9.42 -1.11
N GLY A 125 7.53 9.91 0.11
CA GLY A 125 8.79 10.18 0.80
C GLY A 125 8.67 10.03 2.31
N PRO A 126 9.68 10.45 3.08
CA PRO A 126 9.65 10.38 4.54
C PRO A 126 8.59 11.30 5.17
N GLU A 127 8.15 12.33 4.44
CA GLU A 127 7.08 13.22 4.87
C GLU A 127 5.70 12.69 4.47
N MET A 128 4.76 12.70 5.42
CA MET A 128 3.36 12.32 5.18
C MET A 128 2.61 13.44 4.44
N LYS A 129 2.12 13.14 3.23
CA LYS A 129 1.35 14.08 2.38
C LYS A 129 -0.14 13.76 2.27
N SER A 130 -0.60 12.64 2.85
CA SER A 130 -1.97 12.16 2.75
C SER A 130 -2.93 12.95 3.65
N THR A 131 -4.13 13.23 3.16
CA THR A 131 -5.17 13.99 3.89
C THR A 131 -6.26 13.12 4.49
N GLY A 132 -6.39 11.87 4.02
CA GLY A 132 -7.40 10.93 4.50
C GLY A 132 -6.92 9.49 4.38
N GLU A 133 -7.79 8.57 4.77
CA GLU A 133 -7.57 7.13 4.68
C GLU A 133 -8.89 6.39 4.48
N VAL A 134 -8.80 5.23 3.85
CA VAL A 134 -9.90 4.29 3.66
C VAL A 134 -9.49 2.90 4.16
N MET A 135 -10.48 2.05 4.41
CA MET A 135 -10.28 0.70 4.90
C MET A 135 -10.98 -0.29 3.97
N GLY A 136 -10.23 -1.26 3.45
CA GLY A 136 -10.77 -2.47 2.84
C GLY A 136 -10.63 -3.63 3.81
N ILE A 137 -11.67 -4.44 3.96
CA ILE A 137 -11.65 -5.63 4.82
C ILE A 137 -12.29 -6.82 4.11
N ASP A 138 -11.60 -7.95 4.16
CA ASP A 138 -12.02 -9.22 3.57
C ASP A 138 -11.22 -10.38 4.17
N HIS A 139 -11.55 -11.63 3.84
CA HIS A 139 -10.86 -12.83 4.34
C HIS A 139 -9.45 -13.00 3.75
N ASP A 140 -9.18 -12.42 2.58
CA ASP A 140 -7.86 -12.45 1.95
C ASP A 140 -7.33 -11.04 1.63
N PHE A 141 -6.00 -10.96 1.50
CA PHE A 141 -5.31 -9.69 1.28
C PHE A 141 -5.62 -9.06 -0.08
N GLY A 142 -5.75 -9.86 -1.14
CA GLY A 142 -6.00 -9.35 -2.49
C GLY A 142 -7.35 -8.64 -2.56
N THR A 143 -8.40 -9.28 -2.04
CA THR A 143 -9.75 -8.71 -2.01
C THR A 143 -9.83 -7.49 -1.09
N ALA A 144 -9.24 -7.55 0.11
CA ALA A 144 -9.17 -6.40 1.01
C ALA A 144 -8.42 -5.21 0.39
N PHE A 145 -7.31 -5.45 -0.32
CA PHE A 145 -6.56 -4.42 -1.04
C PHE A 145 -7.36 -3.84 -2.21
N ALA A 146 -8.04 -4.67 -3.00
CA ALA A 146 -8.88 -4.19 -4.11
C ALA A 146 -10.01 -3.26 -3.62
N LYS A 147 -10.61 -3.57 -2.46
CA LYS A 147 -11.60 -2.71 -1.79
C LYS A 147 -10.99 -1.37 -1.37
N SER A 148 -9.81 -1.38 -0.73
CA SER A 148 -9.16 -0.13 -0.31
C SER A 148 -8.76 0.73 -1.50
N GLN A 149 -8.28 0.14 -2.59
CA GLN A 149 -7.99 0.89 -3.82
C GLN A 149 -9.24 1.52 -4.40
N THR A 150 -10.33 0.74 -4.53
CA THR A 150 -11.61 1.24 -5.07
C THR A 150 -12.13 2.43 -4.26
N ALA A 151 -12.00 2.39 -2.94
CA ALA A 151 -12.43 3.47 -2.06
C ALA A 151 -11.52 4.72 -2.13
N ALA A 152 -10.20 4.56 -2.36
CA ALA A 152 -9.25 5.67 -2.35
C ALA A 152 -9.11 6.38 -3.70
N TYR A 153 -9.01 5.61 -4.79
CA TYR A 153 -8.55 6.11 -6.09
C TYR A 153 -9.38 5.59 -7.27
N GLY A 154 -10.44 4.83 -6.99
CA GLY A 154 -11.17 4.06 -8.01
C GLY A 154 -10.59 2.66 -8.18
N SER A 155 -11.32 1.84 -8.93
CA SER A 155 -10.99 0.43 -9.05
C SER A 155 -9.72 0.18 -9.87
N LEU A 156 -8.94 -0.82 -9.47
CA LEU A 156 -7.87 -1.37 -10.29
C LEU A 156 -8.45 -1.91 -11.61
N PRO A 157 -7.74 -1.81 -12.74
CA PRO A 157 -8.22 -2.34 -14.01
C PRO A 157 -8.29 -3.87 -13.97
N ALA A 158 -9.25 -4.45 -14.69
CA ALA A 158 -9.37 -5.91 -14.85
C ALA A 158 -8.77 -6.41 -16.17
N GLU A 159 -8.60 -5.51 -17.14
CA GLU A 159 -8.05 -5.74 -18.46
C GLU A 159 -7.40 -4.45 -18.97
N GLY A 160 -6.77 -4.50 -20.15
CA GLY A 160 -6.20 -3.33 -20.83
C GLY A 160 -4.68 -3.31 -20.82
N THR A 161 -4.11 -2.12 -20.68
CA THR A 161 -2.68 -1.87 -20.89
C THR A 161 -1.99 -1.37 -19.63
N VAL A 162 -0.87 -2.00 -19.27
CA VAL A 162 0.00 -1.55 -18.17
C VAL A 162 1.30 -0.97 -18.71
N PHE A 163 1.66 0.23 -18.27
CA PHE A 163 2.97 0.81 -18.53
C PHE A 163 3.94 0.55 -17.36
N VAL A 164 5.14 0.06 -17.67
CA VAL A 164 6.15 -0.35 -16.68
C VAL A 164 7.48 0.35 -16.94
N SER A 165 7.97 1.09 -15.95
CA SER A 165 9.28 1.73 -15.99
C SER A 165 9.92 1.74 -14.61
N VAL A 166 10.97 0.94 -14.42
CA VAL A 166 11.45 0.58 -13.08
C VAL A 166 12.94 0.87 -12.91
N ALA A 167 13.33 1.20 -11.69
CA ALA A 167 14.73 1.35 -11.33
C ALA A 167 15.48 0.01 -11.40
N ASN A 168 16.77 0.05 -11.73
CA ASN A 168 17.58 -1.16 -11.91
C ASN A 168 17.56 -2.09 -10.68
N ARG A 169 17.57 -1.54 -9.46
CA ARG A 169 17.48 -2.30 -8.21
C ARG A 169 16.18 -3.11 -8.06
N ASP A 170 15.10 -2.64 -8.70
CA ASP A 170 13.76 -3.20 -8.58
C ASP A 170 13.42 -4.17 -9.71
N LYS A 171 14.19 -4.15 -10.81
CA LYS A 171 13.97 -4.98 -12.00
C LYS A 171 13.75 -6.45 -11.66
N ARG A 172 14.61 -7.03 -10.81
CA ARG A 172 14.54 -8.45 -10.42
C ARG A 172 13.24 -8.78 -9.71
N SER A 173 12.80 -7.91 -8.79
CA SER A 173 11.63 -8.15 -7.97
C SER A 173 10.31 -7.93 -8.71
N LEU A 174 10.34 -7.18 -9.82
CA LEU A 174 9.15 -6.88 -10.63
C LEU A 174 8.93 -7.83 -11.79
N VAL A 175 9.85 -8.75 -12.08
CA VAL A 175 9.66 -9.76 -13.15
C VAL A 175 8.37 -10.56 -12.95
N PHE A 176 8.18 -11.14 -11.77
CA PHE A 176 7.01 -11.98 -11.51
C PHE A 176 5.69 -11.20 -11.45
N PRO A 177 5.60 -10.04 -10.76
CA PRO A 177 4.41 -9.20 -10.82
C PRO A 177 4.01 -8.82 -12.25
N VAL A 178 4.97 -8.39 -13.09
CA VAL A 178 4.67 -7.97 -14.47
C VAL A 178 4.34 -9.17 -15.35
N LYS A 179 5.04 -10.30 -15.18
CA LYS A 179 4.68 -11.56 -15.85
C LYS A 179 3.25 -11.93 -15.54
N ARG A 180 2.84 -11.82 -14.27
CA ARG A 180 1.49 -12.19 -13.87
C ARG A 180 0.43 -11.31 -14.54
N LEU A 181 0.68 -10.01 -14.69
CA LEU A 181 -0.20 -9.12 -15.46
C LEU A 181 -0.30 -9.56 -16.93
N ALA A 182 0.83 -9.89 -17.57
CA ALA A 182 0.83 -10.39 -18.94
C ALA A 182 0.07 -11.72 -19.07
N ASP A 183 0.24 -12.64 -18.12
CA ASP A 183 -0.48 -13.93 -18.06
C ASP A 183 -2.00 -13.74 -17.85
N LEU A 184 -2.41 -12.64 -17.20
CA LEU A 184 -3.81 -12.23 -17.05
C LEU A 184 -4.37 -11.52 -18.29
N GLY A 185 -3.57 -11.34 -19.34
CA GLY A 185 -3.99 -10.77 -20.63
C GLY A 185 -3.73 -9.27 -20.79
N PHE A 186 -3.04 -8.62 -19.85
CA PHE A 186 -2.68 -7.21 -20.02
C PHE A 186 -1.62 -7.02 -21.12
N ARG A 187 -1.81 -6.01 -21.96
CA ARG A 187 -0.74 -5.51 -22.85
C ARG A 187 0.28 -4.77 -22.00
N VAL A 188 1.56 -5.12 -22.14
CA VAL A 188 2.65 -4.49 -21.38
C VAL A 188 3.40 -3.50 -22.26
N LEU A 189 3.42 -2.22 -21.87
CA LEU A 189 4.29 -1.19 -22.44
C LEU A 189 5.46 -0.94 -21.50
N ALA A 190 6.67 -0.75 -22.02
CA ALA A 190 7.83 -0.48 -21.19
C ALA A 190 8.87 0.41 -21.86
N THR A 191 9.68 1.11 -21.04
CA THR A 191 10.88 1.81 -21.54
C THR A 191 11.94 0.80 -21.96
N GLU A 192 12.80 1.14 -22.93
CA GLU A 192 13.83 0.26 -23.51
C GLU A 192 14.53 -0.65 -22.50
N GLY A 193 15.17 -0.09 -21.47
CA GLY A 193 15.91 -0.88 -20.48
C GLY A 193 15.02 -1.77 -19.58
N THR A 194 13.73 -1.45 -19.45
CA THR A 194 12.76 -2.31 -18.76
C THR A 194 12.25 -3.40 -19.72
N ALA A 195 11.94 -3.03 -20.97
CA ALA A 195 11.51 -3.95 -22.02
C ALA A 195 12.56 -5.02 -22.31
N GLU A 196 13.85 -4.67 -22.38
CA GLU A 196 14.93 -5.63 -22.55
C GLU A 196 14.93 -6.69 -21.43
N MET A 197 14.77 -6.25 -20.17
CA MET A 197 14.71 -7.14 -19.02
C MET A 197 13.48 -8.06 -19.08
N LEU A 198 12.31 -7.52 -19.43
CA LEU A 198 11.07 -8.29 -19.53
C LEU A 198 11.14 -9.35 -20.64
N ARG A 199 11.61 -8.95 -21.84
CA ARG A 199 11.78 -9.86 -22.99
C ARG A 199 12.75 -10.99 -22.69
N ARG A 200 13.88 -10.71 -22.02
CA ARG A 200 14.85 -11.74 -21.58
C ARG A 200 14.24 -12.77 -20.61
N ASN A 201 13.16 -12.40 -19.90
CA ASN A 201 12.42 -13.29 -19.00
C ASN A 201 11.16 -13.89 -19.65
N GLY A 202 11.03 -13.77 -20.98
CA GLY A 202 9.92 -14.34 -21.75
C GLY A 202 8.59 -13.61 -21.58
N ILE A 203 8.60 -12.33 -21.19
CA ILE A 203 7.41 -11.50 -21.06
C ILE A 203 7.29 -10.62 -22.31
N PRO A 204 6.26 -10.80 -23.15
CA PRO A 204 6.02 -9.92 -24.29
C PRO A 204 5.73 -8.49 -23.83
N CYS A 205 6.36 -7.51 -24.44
CA CYS A 205 6.09 -6.10 -24.16
C CYS A 205 6.45 -5.22 -25.37
N ASP A 206 5.67 -4.16 -25.57
CA ASP A 206 5.97 -3.14 -26.55
C ASP A 206 6.82 -2.03 -25.93
N GLU A 207 7.70 -1.47 -26.75
CA GLU A 207 8.66 -0.47 -26.30
C GLU A 207 8.19 0.94 -26.61
N VAL A 208 8.17 1.80 -25.59
CA VAL A 208 7.90 3.24 -25.73
C VAL A 208 9.14 4.05 -25.37
N ARG A 209 9.32 5.20 -26.02
CA ARG A 209 10.45 6.10 -25.75
C ARG A 209 10.27 6.83 -24.42
N LYS A 210 11.37 7.28 -23.84
CA LYS A 210 11.32 8.23 -22.71
C LYS A 210 10.85 9.60 -23.22
N HIS A 211 10.32 10.42 -22.32
CA HIS A 211 9.87 11.77 -22.69
C HIS A 211 11.06 12.68 -23.08
N SER A 212 12.20 12.51 -22.42
CA SER A 212 13.46 13.21 -22.70
C SER A 212 14.14 12.83 -24.02
N GLU A 213 13.77 11.71 -24.63
CA GLU A 213 14.35 11.24 -25.89
C GLU A 213 13.69 12.00 -27.06
N GLN A 214 14.51 12.64 -27.91
CA GLN A 214 14.00 13.36 -29.08
C GLN A 214 13.34 12.39 -30.07
N PRO A 215 12.24 12.81 -30.71
CA PRO A 215 11.64 12.04 -31.78
C PRO A 215 12.66 11.90 -32.93
N SER A 216 12.97 10.67 -33.33
CA SER A 216 13.94 10.39 -34.39
C SER A 216 13.20 10.06 -35.68
N GLY A 217 13.39 10.89 -36.71
CA GLY A 217 12.59 10.90 -37.94
C GLY A 217 12.44 9.53 -38.64
N ASN A 218 11.19 9.29 -39.08
CA ASN A 218 10.62 8.11 -39.73
C ASN A 218 10.54 6.83 -38.88
N GLY A 219 9.45 6.75 -38.12
CA GLY A 219 9.09 5.59 -37.28
C GLY A 219 9.00 5.91 -35.78
N ASP A 220 8.61 7.14 -35.44
CA ASP A 220 8.61 7.61 -34.05
C ASP A 220 7.67 6.79 -33.18
N ARG A 221 8.27 6.06 -32.24
CA ARG A 221 7.53 5.41 -31.16
C ARG A 221 6.99 6.51 -30.24
N PRO A 222 5.72 6.45 -29.81
CA PRO A 222 5.18 7.45 -28.89
C PRO A 222 5.94 7.38 -27.55
N SER A 223 6.05 8.51 -26.85
CA SER A 223 6.63 8.49 -25.49
C SER A 223 5.63 7.89 -24.51
N ALA A 224 6.15 7.42 -23.38
CA ALA A 224 5.31 6.98 -22.25
C ALA A 224 4.25 8.04 -21.85
N VAL A 225 4.61 9.32 -21.89
CA VAL A 225 3.69 10.42 -21.56
C VAL A 225 2.62 10.58 -22.63
N ASP A 226 2.98 10.40 -23.91
CA ASP A 226 2.03 10.53 -25.03
C ASP A 226 0.97 9.44 -24.96
N VAL A 227 1.35 8.17 -24.78
CA VAL A 227 0.41 7.04 -24.69
C VAL A 227 -0.49 7.13 -23.45
N ILE A 228 0.03 7.63 -22.32
CA ILE A 228 -0.77 7.87 -21.12
C ILE A 228 -1.84 8.94 -21.39
N LYS A 229 -1.44 10.08 -21.98
CA LYS A 229 -2.37 11.18 -22.30
C LYS A 229 -3.37 10.83 -23.40
N ALA A 230 -3.01 9.92 -24.29
CA ALA A 230 -3.90 9.36 -25.31
C ALA A 230 -4.95 8.40 -24.73
N GLY A 231 -4.85 8.03 -23.44
CA GLY A 231 -5.77 7.09 -22.81
C GLY A 231 -5.50 5.62 -23.19
N GLU A 232 -4.29 5.31 -23.68
CA GLU A 232 -3.90 3.96 -24.07
C GLU A 232 -3.34 3.12 -22.90
N VAL A 233 -3.28 3.69 -21.69
CA VAL A 233 -2.70 3.06 -20.50
C VAL A 233 -3.70 3.11 -19.33
N ASP A 234 -4.00 1.94 -18.77
CA ASP A 234 -4.96 1.76 -17.66
C ASP A 234 -4.29 1.71 -16.29
N MET A 235 -2.99 1.38 -16.24
CA MET A 235 -2.20 1.39 -15.00
C MET A 235 -0.73 1.69 -15.27
N VAL A 236 -0.10 2.43 -14.36
CA VAL A 236 1.33 2.74 -14.38
C VAL A 236 2.05 2.07 -13.21
N ILE A 237 3.14 1.36 -13.49
CA ILE A 237 4.13 0.91 -12.50
C ILE A 237 5.42 1.70 -12.76
N ASN A 238 5.71 2.67 -11.88
CA ASN A 238 6.90 3.50 -11.99
C ASN A 238 7.69 3.60 -10.69
N THR A 239 8.77 2.80 -10.55
CA THR A 239 9.64 2.90 -9.36
C THR A 239 10.72 3.97 -9.56
N PRO A 240 10.90 4.90 -8.59
CA PRO A 240 11.85 6.00 -8.73
C PRO A 240 13.31 5.52 -8.64
N TYR A 241 14.20 6.19 -9.38
CA TYR A 241 15.64 6.07 -9.16
C TYR A 241 16.04 6.81 -7.88
N GLY A 242 16.79 6.14 -7.00
CA GLY A 242 17.16 6.64 -5.66
C GLY A 242 18.17 7.79 -5.60
N ASN A 243 18.46 8.48 -6.71
CA ASN A 243 19.26 9.71 -6.68
C ASN A 243 18.39 10.89 -7.06
N SER A 244 18.39 11.91 -6.18
CA SER A 244 17.89 13.26 -6.43
C SER A 244 18.72 13.91 -7.53
N GLY A 245 18.35 13.65 -8.78
CA GLY A 245 18.90 14.27 -9.97
C GLY A 245 17.79 14.44 -11.01
N PRO A 246 17.97 15.31 -12.01
CA PRO A 246 16.94 15.64 -13.00
C PRO A 246 16.77 14.47 -13.98
N ARG A 247 16.16 13.37 -13.53
CA ARG A 247 15.49 12.40 -14.41
C ARG A 247 14.02 12.79 -14.46
N VAL A 248 13.78 13.89 -15.18
CA VAL A 248 12.49 14.56 -15.41
C VAL A 248 11.40 13.57 -15.86
N ASP A 249 11.77 12.51 -16.59
CA ASP A 249 10.83 11.54 -17.15
C ASP A 249 9.94 10.85 -16.12
N GLY A 250 10.49 10.45 -14.96
CA GLY A 250 9.69 9.77 -13.94
C GLY A 250 8.60 10.69 -13.36
N TYR A 251 8.96 11.96 -13.15
CA TYR A 251 8.01 12.98 -12.71
C TYR A 251 6.92 13.22 -13.76
N GLU A 252 7.28 13.33 -15.04
CA GLU A 252 6.33 13.56 -16.14
C GLU A 252 5.35 12.38 -16.29
N ILE A 253 5.84 11.15 -16.22
CA ILE A 253 5.02 9.92 -16.26
C ILE A 253 4.00 9.93 -15.12
N ARG A 254 4.47 10.17 -13.89
CA ARG A 254 3.61 10.17 -12.70
C ARG A 254 2.58 11.29 -12.73
N SER A 255 2.99 12.48 -13.18
CA SER A 255 2.11 13.63 -13.34
C SER A 255 1.04 13.38 -14.41
N ALA A 256 1.42 12.77 -15.54
CA ALA A 256 0.49 12.35 -16.58
C ALA A 256 -0.52 11.33 -16.04
N ALA A 257 -0.05 10.33 -15.29
CA ALA A 257 -0.90 9.33 -14.68
C ALA A 257 -1.95 9.92 -13.73
N VAL A 258 -1.53 10.81 -12.83
CA VAL A 258 -2.45 11.54 -11.93
C VAL A 258 -3.44 12.39 -12.72
N SER A 259 -3.00 13.08 -13.78
CA SER A 259 -3.87 13.93 -14.59
C SER A 259 -4.94 13.15 -15.36
N MET A 260 -4.64 11.92 -15.75
CA MET A 260 -5.56 11.02 -16.45
C MET A 260 -6.38 10.15 -15.48
N ASN A 261 -6.20 10.35 -14.17
CA ASN A 261 -6.85 9.56 -13.12
C ASN A 261 -6.61 8.05 -13.26
N ILE A 262 -5.41 7.66 -13.69
CA ILE A 262 -5.02 6.25 -13.80
C ILE A 262 -4.19 5.82 -12.58
N PRO A 263 -4.40 4.60 -12.04
CA PRO A 263 -3.61 4.08 -10.92
C PRO A 263 -2.11 4.12 -11.21
N CYS A 264 -1.35 4.75 -10.30
CA CYS A 264 0.09 4.90 -10.41
C CYS A 264 0.80 4.29 -9.19
N VAL A 265 1.45 3.15 -9.41
CA VAL A 265 2.15 2.39 -8.39
C VAL A 265 3.64 2.71 -8.42
N THR A 266 4.19 3.17 -7.28
CA THR A 266 5.56 3.68 -7.22
C THR A 266 6.54 2.79 -6.46
N THR A 267 6.09 1.63 -5.97
CA THR A 267 6.90 0.69 -5.17
C THR A 267 6.72 -0.75 -5.66
N VAL A 268 7.72 -1.59 -5.40
CA VAL A 268 7.68 -3.03 -5.73
C VAL A 268 6.58 -3.75 -4.96
N GLN A 269 6.45 -3.42 -3.67
CA GLN A 269 5.44 -3.99 -2.77
C GLN A 269 4.03 -3.60 -3.22
N GLY A 270 3.84 -2.32 -3.59
CA GLY A 270 2.59 -1.84 -4.15
C GLY A 270 2.22 -2.54 -5.45
N ALA A 271 3.19 -2.85 -6.31
CA ALA A 271 2.92 -3.56 -7.56
C ALA A 271 2.46 -5.00 -7.30
N SER A 272 3.10 -5.67 -6.34
CA SER A 272 2.72 -7.03 -5.93
C SER A 272 1.34 -7.07 -5.27
N ALA A 273 0.97 -6.03 -4.52
CA ALA A 273 -0.36 -5.89 -3.93
C ALA A 273 -1.43 -5.57 -5.00
N ALA A 274 -1.11 -4.69 -5.95
CA ALA A 274 -1.98 -4.36 -7.08
C ALA A 274 -2.31 -5.60 -7.92
N VAL A 275 -1.32 -6.46 -8.21
CA VAL A 275 -1.57 -7.72 -8.93
C VAL A 275 -2.57 -8.60 -8.19
N GLN A 276 -2.39 -8.81 -6.87
CA GLN A 276 -3.33 -9.60 -6.07
C GLN A 276 -4.75 -8.99 -6.06
N GLY A 277 -4.85 -7.66 -6.01
CA GLY A 277 -6.12 -6.96 -6.10
C GLY A 277 -6.79 -7.07 -7.47
N ILE A 278 -6.01 -7.03 -8.55
CA ILE A 278 -6.49 -7.25 -9.92
C ILE A 278 -7.01 -8.68 -10.08
N GLU A 279 -6.29 -9.68 -9.57
CA GLU A 279 -6.74 -11.07 -9.59
C GLU A 279 -8.06 -11.26 -8.84
N ALA A 280 -8.19 -10.69 -7.64
CA ALA A 280 -9.44 -10.73 -6.88
C ALA A 280 -10.60 -10.09 -7.64
N ARG A 281 -10.33 -8.98 -8.34
CA ARG A 281 -11.32 -8.31 -9.19
C ARG A 281 -11.73 -9.17 -10.40
N ILE A 282 -10.77 -9.79 -11.09
CA ILE A 282 -11.02 -10.65 -12.26
C ILE A 282 -11.86 -11.87 -11.85
N ARG A 283 -11.60 -12.46 -10.67
CA ARG A 283 -12.40 -13.59 -10.17
C ARG A 283 -13.83 -13.20 -9.76
N GLY A 284 -14.07 -11.92 -9.46
CA GLY A 284 -15.38 -11.42 -9.04
C GLY A 284 -15.67 -11.61 -7.55
N ASP A 285 -14.64 -11.82 -6.73
CA ASP A 285 -14.77 -12.17 -5.30
C ASP A 285 -15.14 -10.95 -4.41
N ILE A 286 -15.26 -9.75 -4.98
CA ILE A 286 -15.42 -8.52 -4.20
C ILE A 286 -16.88 -8.35 -3.75
N GLY A 287 -17.15 -8.79 -2.51
CA GLY A 287 -18.44 -8.62 -1.82
C GLY A 287 -18.48 -7.47 -0.81
N VAL A 288 -19.64 -7.29 -0.17
CA VAL A 288 -19.83 -6.35 0.94
C VAL A 288 -20.26 -7.09 2.20
N MET A 289 -19.84 -6.59 3.36
CA MET A 289 -20.22 -7.09 4.68
C MET A 289 -20.32 -5.89 5.62
N SER A 290 -21.29 -5.90 6.52
CA SER A 290 -21.38 -4.88 7.57
C SER A 290 -20.32 -5.10 8.65
N LEU A 291 -19.94 -4.04 9.37
CA LEU A 291 -19.02 -4.18 10.49
C LEU A 291 -19.61 -5.02 11.63
N GLN A 292 -20.94 -5.01 11.77
CA GLN A 292 -21.65 -5.75 12.79
C GLN A 292 -21.55 -7.26 12.53
N GLU A 293 -21.79 -7.70 11.30
CA GLU A 293 -21.62 -9.11 10.89
C GLU A 293 -20.17 -9.55 11.12
N LEU A 294 -19.21 -8.78 10.64
CA LEU A 294 -17.78 -9.04 10.82
C LEU A 294 -17.37 -9.18 12.30
N HIS A 295 -17.84 -8.26 13.16
CA HIS A 295 -17.52 -8.29 14.59
C HIS A 295 -18.17 -9.48 15.29
N SER A 296 -19.35 -9.90 14.82
CA SER A 296 -20.03 -11.08 15.36
C SER A 296 -19.27 -12.38 15.03
N GLU A 297 -18.68 -12.47 13.84
CA GLU A 297 -17.79 -13.58 13.46
C GLU A 297 -16.53 -13.64 14.34
N LEU A 298 -15.94 -12.47 14.65
CA LEU A 298 -14.75 -12.39 15.52
C LEU A 298 -15.03 -12.76 16.98
N GLU A 299 -16.21 -12.47 17.50
CA GLU A 299 -16.60 -12.83 18.87
C GLU A 299 -16.95 -14.32 19.03
N SER A 300 -17.29 -14.98 17.93
CA SER A 300 -17.66 -16.41 17.91
C SER A 300 -16.48 -17.39 17.93
N HIS A 301 -15.24 -16.87 17.95
CA HIS A 301 -13.98 -17.61 17.86
C HIS A 301 -13.00 -17.24 18.98
#